data_AF-A0A2P8L6E9-F1
#
_entry.id   AF-A0A2P8L6E9-F1
#
_cell.length_a   1.000
_cell.length_b   1.000
_cell.length_c   1.000
_cell.angle_alpha   90.00
_cell.angle_beta   90.00
_cell.angle_gamma   90.00
#
_symmetry.space_group_name_H-M   'P 1'
#
loop_
_entity.id
_entity.type
_entity.pdbx_description
1 polymer ?
#
loop_
_entity_poly.entity_id
_entity_poly.type
_entity_poly.pdbx_seq_one_letter_code
_entity_poly.pdbx_strand_id
1 'polypeptide(L)'
;MTDVHGLVAGSVPAEQFDLLLEGTDIRGVKVSAALKLHLVNGLTPKEACEQTGADRSQFSLRLKSIRIVNDRVARLVKFYAIA
;
A
#
# COMPACT_ATOMS: atom_id res chain seq x y z
N MET A 1 -17.09 6.47 8.08
CA MET A 1 -16.19 7.28 7.23
C MET A 1 -15.76 6.41 6.08
N THR A 2 -16.40 6.60 4.93
CA THR A 2 -16.24 5.76 3.75
C THR A 2 -15.08 6.35 2.93
N ASP A 3 -14.01 5.59 2.81
CA ASP A 3 -12.76 5.99 2.16
C ASP A 3 -12.92 5.83 0.63
N VAL A 4 -13.15 6.95 -0.07
CA VAL A 4 -13.49 6.97 -1.52
C VAL A 4 -12.25 6.79 -2.40
N HIS A 5 -11.05 6.74 -1.82
CA HIS A 5 -9.77 6.53 -2.51
C HIS A 5 -9.03 5.30 -1.98
N GLY A 6 -9.77 4.32 -1.47
CA GLY A 6 -9.20 3.15 -0.82
C GLY A 6 -8.30 2.34 -1.76
N LEU A 7 -7.10 1.99 -1.28
CA LEU A 7 -6.27 0.99 -1.93
C LEU A 7 -6.98 -0.37 -1.84
N VAL A 8 -7.59 -0.79 -2.94
CA VAL A 8 -8.28 -2.08 -3.07
C VAL A 8 -7.26 -3.15 -3.46
N ALA A 9 -7.29 -4.27 -2.75
CA ALA A 9 -6.42 -5.40 -3.01
C ALA A 9 -6.54 -5.88 -4.47
N GLY A 10 -5.41 -6.07 -5.15
CA GLY A 10 -5.36 -6.55 -6.54
C GLY A 10 -5.71 -5.50 -7.60
N SER A 11 -5.89 -4.25 -7.20
CA SER A 11 -6.25 -3.16 -8.13
C SER A 11 -5.20 -2.06 -8.20
N VAL A 12 -4.16 -2.11 -7.34
CA VAL A 12 -3.11 -1.10 -7.31
C VAL A 12 -2.06 -1.46 -8.36
N PRO A 13 -1.81 -0.60 -9.37
CA PRO A 13 -0.71 -0.79 -10.30
C PRO A 13 0.63 -0.91 -9.57
N ALA A 14 1.53 -1.77 -10.05
CA ALA A 14 2.83 -1.99 -9.41
C ALA A 14 3.63 -0.69 -9.26
N GLU A 15 3.61 0.18 -10.28
CA GLU A 15 4.28 1.48 -10.25
C GLU A 15 3.70 2.41 -9.18
N GLN A 16 2.37 2.48 -9.07
CA GLN A 16 1.72 3.26 -8.01
C GLN A 16 2.12 2.74 -6.63
N PHE A 17 2.17 1.41 -6.45
CA PHE A 17 2.62 0.82 -5.19
C PHE A 17 4.06 1.19 -4.86
N ASP A 18 4.98 1.08 -5.83
CA ASP A 18 6.40 1.37 -5.62
C ASP A 18 6.60 2.85 -5.25
N LEU A 19 5.92 3.79 -5.93
CA LEU A 19 5.93 5.23 -5.59
C LEU A 19 5.35 5.52 -4.19
N LEU A 20 4.26 4.86 -3.82
CA LEU A 20 3.68 5.01 -2.48
C LEU A 20 4.62 4.45 -1.40
N LEU A 21 5.31 3.34 -1.70
CA LEU A 21 6.27 2.73 -0.79
C LEU A 21 7.49 3.63 -0.56
N GLU A 22 8.05 4.23 -1.62
CA GLU A 22 9.13 5.22 -1.55
C GLU A 22 8.77 6.44 -0.70
N GLY A 23 7.49 6.81 -0.68
CA GLY A 23 6.95 7.87 0.17
C GLY A 23 6.83 7.52 1.67
N THR A 24 7.27 6.34 2.10
CA THR A 24 7.17 5.84 3.48
C THR A 24 8.53 5.43 4.06
N ASP A 25 8.63 5.36 5.39
CA ASP A 25 9.80 4.80 6.10
C ASP A 25 9.81 3.25 6.17
N ILE A 26 9.10 2.55 5.27
CA ILE A 26 9.02 1.09 5.29
C ILE A 26 10.29 0.49 4.70
N ARG A 27 11.19 0.00 5.57
CA ARG A 27 12.46 -0.64 5.17
C ARG A 27 12.44 -2.18 5.23
N GLY A 28 11.35 -2.76 5.76
CA GLY A 28 11.24 -4.20 5.94
C GLY A 28 10.97 -4.91 4.61
N VAL A 29 11.95 -5.66 4.09
CA VAL A 29 11.84 -6.40 2.81
C VAL A 29 10.67 -7.39 2.80
N LYS A 30 10.47 -8.15 3.89
CA LYS A 30 9.36 -9.10 3.98
C LYS A 30 7.99 -8.42 3.99
N VAL A 31 7.86 -7.31 4.73
CA VAL A 31 6.60 -6.59 4.87
C VAL A 31 6.25 -5.84 3.59
N SER A 32 7.24 -5.21 2.94
CA SER A 32 7.04 -4.59 1.61
C SER A 32 6.65 -5.61 0.55
N ALA A 33 7.29 -6.79 0.52
CA ALA A 33 6.88 -7.89 -0.35
C ALA A 33 5.43 -8.35 -0.08
N ALA A 34 5.04 -8.51 1.19
CA ALA A 34 3.68 -8.89 1.56
C ALA A 34 2.66 -7.82 1.12
N LEU A 35 2.98 -6.54 1.30
CA LEU A 35 2.12 -5.44 0.89
C LEU A 35 1.93 -5.42 -0.63
N LYS A 36 2.99 -5.71 -1.41
CA LYS A 36 2.92 -5.84 -2.87
C LYS A 36 2.00 -6.99 -3.27
N LEU A 37 2.17 -8.18 -2.67
CA LEU A 37 1.29 -9.33 -2.92
C LEU A 37 -0.18 -9.04 -2.61
N HIS A 38 -0.45 -8.27 -1.55
CA HIS A 38 -1.82 -7.90 -1.20
C HIS A 38 -2.40 -6.84 -2.16
N LEU A 39 -1.70 -5.72 -2.34
CA LEU A 39 -2.22 -4.55 -3.04
C LEU A 39 -2.17 -4.68 -4.55
N VAL A 40 -1.14 -5.33 -5.09
CA VAL A 40 -0.93 -5.50 -6.54
C VAL A 40 -1.49 -6.84 -7.01
N ASN A 41 -1.21 -7.94 -6.29
CA ASN A 41 -1.60 -9.28 -6.74
C ASN A 41 -2.95 -9.76 -6.17
N GLY A 42 -3.55 -9.02 -5.24
CA GLY A 42 -4.88 -9.31 -4.71
C GLY A 42 -4.96 -10.44 -3.69
N LEU A 43 -3.81 -10.92 -3.19
CA LEU A 43 -3.80 -11.94 -2.13
C LEU A 43 -4.44 -11.39 -0.87
N THR A 44 -5.05 -12.26 -0.06
CA THR A 44 -5.50 -11.85 1.26
C THR A 44 -4.30 -11.49 2.15
N PRO A 45 -4.47 -10.65 3.18
CA PRO A 45 -3.40 -10.34 4.13
C PRO A 45 -2.78 -11.58 4.78
N LYS A 46 -3.58 -12.64 4.97
CA LYS A 46 -3.12 -13.91 5.53
C LYS A 46 -2.15 -14.60 4.57
N GLU A 47 -2.57 -14.84 3.33
CA GLU A 47 -1.76 -15.52 2.32
C GLU A 47 -0.47 -14.74 2.01
N ALA A 48 -0.57 -13.42 1.89
CA ALA A 48 0.60 -12.59 1.63
C ALA A 48 1.63 -12.67 2.76
N CYS A 49 1.20 -12.62 4.03
CA CYS A 49 2.10 -12.74 5.17
C CYS A 49 2.70 -14.15 5.31
N GLU A 50 1.90 -15.20 5.04
CA GLU A 50 2.35 -16.59 5.07
C GLU A 50 3.42 -16.85 3.99
N GLN A 51 3.21 -16.35 2.77
CA GLN A 51 4.16 -16.53 1.66
C GLN A 51 5.50 -15.82 1.89
N THR A 52 5.50 -14.65 2.50
CA THR A 52 6.73 -13.87 2.71
C THR A 52 7.35 -14.07 4.09
N GLY A 53 6.66 -14.77 5.00
CA GLY A 53 6.99 -14.85 6.41
C GLY A 53 6.97 -13.48 7.11
N ALA A 54 6.11 -12.58 6.67
CA ALA A 54 5.94 -11.26 7.29
C ALA A 54 5.06 -11.36 8.54
N ASP A 55 5.36 -10.55 9.56
CA ASP A 55 4.50 -10.43 10.73
C ASP A 55 3.20 -9.69 10.37
N ARG A 56 2.05 -10.28 10.76
CA ARG A 56 0.72 -9.73 10.44
C ARG A 56 0.44 -8.39 11.13
N SER A 57 1.00 -8.16 12.31
CA SER A 57 0.83 -6.90 13.03
C SER A 57 1.62 -5.78 12.33
N GLN A 58 2.86 -6.06 11.95
CA GLN A 58 3.68 -5.15 11.14
C GLN A 58 3.04 -4.89 9.77
N PHE A 59 2.54 -5.92 9.10
CA PHE A 59 1.81 -5.76 7.85
C PHE A 59 0.66 -4.76 7.99
N SER A 60 -0.19 -4.93 9.02
CA SER A 60 -1.37 -4.09 9.23
C SER A 60 -0.98 -2.63 9.54
N LEU A 61 0.05 -2.44 10.36
CA LEU A 61 0.60 -1.11 10.66
C LEU A 61 1.15 -0.43 9.41
N ARG A 62 1.91 -1.15 8.59
CA ARG A 62 2.51 -0.59 7.38
C ARG A 62 1.49 -0.37 6.25
N LEU A 63 0.47 -1.22 6.15
CA LEU A 63 -0.67 -0.99 5.25
C LEU A 63 -1.38 0.32 5.59
N LYS A 64 -1.57 0.61 6.89
CA LYS A 64 -2.10 1.90 7.34
C LYS A 64 -1.19 3.06 6.93
N SER A 65 0.14 2.92 7.04
CA SER A 65 1.09 3.94 6.58
C SER A 65 0.96 4.22 5.09
N ILE A 66 0.88 3.19 4.24
CA ILE A 66 0.69 3.36 2.79
C ILE A 66 -0.64 4.06 2.49
N ARG A 67 -1.73 3.70 3.17
CA ARG A 67 -3.03 4.37 3.01
C ARG A 67 -2.97 5.86 3.34
N ILE A 68 -2.30 6.23 4.44
CA ILE A 68 -2.11 7.65 4.80
C ILE A 68 -1.35 8.41 3.71
N VAL A 69 -0.32 7.79 3.11
CA VAL A 69 0.41 8.41 1.99
C VAL A 69 -0.48 8.53 0.76
N ASN A 70 -1.26 7.51 0.43
CA ASN A 70 -2.23 7.55 -0.67
C ASN A 70 -3.24 8.68 -0.50
N ASP A 71 -3.81 8.86 0.69
CA ASP A 71 -4.76 9.94 0.98
C ASP A 71 -4.10 11.32 0.85
N ARG A 72 -2.85 11.44 1.29
CA ARG A 72 -2.05 12.65 1.11
C ARG A 72 -1.82 12.94 -0.36
N VAL A 73 -1.45 11.92 -1.16
CA VAL A 73 -1.24 12.06 -2.61
C VAL A 73 -2.55 12.44 -3.31
N ALA A 74 -3.67 11.79 -3.01
CA ALA A 74 -4.98 12.12 -3.57
C ALA A 74 -5.35 13.60 -3.32
N ARG A 75 -5.05 14.12 -2.13
CA ARG A 75 -5.24 15.55 -1.81
C ARG A 75 -4.25 16.48 -2.53
N LEU A 76 -3.07 15.98 -2.89
CA LEU A 76 -2.06 16.73 -3.63
C LEU A 76 -2.36 16.79 -5.13
N VAL A 77 -3.01 15.78 -5.71
CA VAL A 77 -3.31 15.70 -7.15
C VAL A 77 -3.90 17.00 -7.68
N LYS A 78 -4.80 17.66 -6.94
CA LYS A 78 -5.41 18.94 -7.36
C LYS A 78 -4.44 20.10 -7.63
N PHE A 79 -3.21 20.04 -7.11
CA PHE A 79 -2.17 21.06 -7.32
C PHE A 79 -1.23 20.71 -8.48
N TYR A 80 -1.22 19.46 -8.92
CA TYR A 80 -0.35 18.95 -9.99
C TYR A 80 -1.13 18.48 -11.22
N ALA A 81 -2.46 18.41 -11.13
CA ALA A 81 -3.34 18.30 -12.27
C ALA A 81 -3.22 19.62 -13.05
N ILE A 82 -2.28 19.65 -13.98
CA ILE A 82 -2.15 20.72 -14.96
C ILE A 82 -3.44 20.66 -15.80
N ALA A 83 -4.21 21.74 -15.75
CA ALA A 83 -5.32 21.98 -16.66
C ALA A 83 -4.78 22.30 -18.07
#